data_AF-A0A7Y7P3P7-F1
#
_entry.id   AF-A0A7Y7P3P7-F1
#
_cell.length_a   1.000
_cell.length_b   1.000
_cell.length_c   1.000
_cell.angle_alpha   90.00
_cell.angle_beta   90.00
_cell.angle_gamma   90.00
#
_symmetry.space_group_name_H-M   'P 1'
#
loop_
_entity.id
_entity.type
_entity.pdbx_description
1 polymer ?
#
loop_
_entity_poly.entity_id
_entity_poly.type
_entity_poly.pdbx_seq_one_letter_code
_entity_poly.pdbx_strand_id
1 'polypeptide(L)'
;MRILSLLIIPALLIVLNQKTQSPHGADFKVSCKTCHSSKGWQLDKEVYSFDHNTTRFPLVGRHADVNCRQCHQTLIFKGAKNKCNECHTDVHKTTTGPDCSRCHTPNSWLVNNISEIHQMSHFPLLGAHKTADCIQCHKSESQTSFDVAGVNCIDCHRQNYMATTNPNHIQAGFSEDCSTCHPSTSMQWSGAGFNHSFFALVQGHATPKCSDCHTTGRYSDAKTDCYSCHQKDYTSTTDPNHSASSFPTTCGNCHTLNPGWKPASFDHGSFPLTLGHSGPKCIDCHTSGTYSSLSTDCYTCHQKDYAGTNNPNHSASGFSTVCTQCHTTNPGWTPAKFDHSKFPLTLGHSGPKCSDCHINNNYASTSTDCYSCHQKDFQSTTNPNHSTSGFSTVCTQCHTTNPGWKPTTFNHSSFALTLGHSTPTCNDCHKGNYTSTSSDCITCHQTDYNKTVNPNHQTLGFSSVCTQCHTTNPGWKPASYLQHDSQSFPIYSGKHRNQWNSCTDCHSNPSSYAQFTCISCHEHNKTDMDNKHRGRTGYSYDSPSCFHCHPRGTSD
;
A
#
# COMPACT_ATOMS: atom_id res chain seq x y z
N MET A 1 -113.74 -21.19 -118.12
CA MET A 1 -114.34 -22.34 -118.83
C MET A 1 -113.59 -23.61 -118.43
N ARG A 2 -114.33 -24.65 -118.06
CA ARG A 2 -114.06 -26.11 -118.22
C ARG A 2 -112.66 -26.64 -117.85
N ILE A 3 -112.46 -27.25 -116.68
CA ILE A 3 -112.66 -28.68 -116.29
C ILE A 3 -111.67 -29.68 -116.98
N LEU A 4 -111.14 -30.61 -116.17
CA LEU A 4 -110.54 -31.95 -116.46
C LEU A 4 -109.05 -31.92 -116.90
N SER A 5 -108.14 -32.81 -116.48
CA SER A 5 -108.23 -33.98 -115.61
C SER A 5 -106.83 -34.51 -115.25
N LEU A 6 -106.79 -35.22 -114.13
CA LEU A 6 -105.86 -36.25 -113.63
C LEU A 6 -104.65 -36.66 -114.48
N LEU A 7 -103.49 -36.69 -113.82
CA LEU A 7 -102.49 -37.78 -113.92
C LEU A 7 -101.82 -37.97 -112.54
N ILE A 8 -101.78 -39.23 -112.10
CA ILE A 8 -101.24 -39.73 -110.83
C ILE A 8 -99.73 -39.91 -110.96
N ILE A 9 -98.94 -39.39 -110.00
CA ILE A 9 -97.52 -39.71 -109.79
C ILE A 9 -97.32 -39.92 -108.27
N PRO A 10 -96.63 -40.99 -107.81
CA PRO A 10 -96.60 -41.40 -106.41
C PRO A 10 -95.74 -40.45 -105.56
N ALA A 11 -96.28 -40.05 -104.40
CA ALA A 11 -95.57 -39.25 -103.41
C ALA A 11 -94.48 -40.08 -102.72
N LEU A 12 -93.23 -39.84 -103.10
CA LEU A 12 -92.05 -40.28 -102.37
C LEU A 12 -91.94 -39.45 -101.07
N LEU A 13 -92.23 -40.08 -99.94
CA LEU A 13 -92.03 -39.54 -98.60
C LEU A 13 -90.53 -39.21 -98.38
N ILE A 14 -90.16 -37.95 -98.56
CA ILE A 14 -88.88 -37.41 -98.08
C ILE A 14 -89.02 -37.18 -96.57
N VAL A 15 -88.52 -38.13 -95.78
CA VAL A 15 -88.30 -37.93 -94.35
C VAL A 15 -87.10 -36.99 -94.19
N LEU A 16 -87.35 -35.70 -93.99
CA LEU A 16 -86.34 -34.74 -93.54
C LEU A 16 -85.90 -35.13 -92.12
N ASN A 17 -84.74 -35.76 -92.03
CA ASN A 17 -84.05 -36.02 -90.77
C ASN A 17 -83.40 -34.71 -90.28
N GLN A 18 -84.19 -33.84 -89.63
CA GLN A 18 -83.63 -32.70 -88.91
C GLN A 18 -82.82 -33.21 -87.72
N LYS A 19 -81.49 -33.27 -87.87
CA LYS A 19 -80.59 -33.39 -86.72
C LYS A 19 -80.76 -32.14 -85.86
N THR A 20 -81.43 -32.28 -84.72
CA THR A 20 -81.53 -31.23 -83.70
C THR A 20 -80.11 -30.90 -83.19
N GLN A 21 -79.57 -29.75 -83.58
CA GLN A 21 -78.27 -29.29 -83.09
C GLN A 21 -78.44 -28.73 -81.67
N SER A 22 -77.66 -29.24 -80.71
CA SER A 22 -77.69 -28.77 -79.33
C SER A 22 -77.36 -27.28 -79.25
N PRO A 23 -78.16 -26.45 -78.56
CA PRO A 23 -77.84 -25.04 -78.34
C PRO A 23 -76.62 -24.84 -77.43
N HIS A 24 -76.10 -25.92 -76.84
CA HIS A 24 -74.95 -25.91 -75.94
C HIS A 24 -73.59 -26.10 -76.65
N GLY A 25 -73.61 -26.16 -77.98
CA GLY A 25 -72.42 -26.37 -78.82
C GLY A 25 -72.18 -27.84 -79.17
N ALA A 26 -71.42 -28.08 -80.25
CA ALA A 26 -71.16 -29.41 -80.79
C ALA A 26 -70.34 -30.31 -79.85
N ASP A 27 -69.54 -29.71 -78.96
CA ASP A 27 -68.64 -30.40 -78.04
C ASP A 27 -69.28 -30.72 -76.67
N PHE A 28 -70.56 -30.41 -76.46
CA PHE A 28 -71.21 -30.59 -75.16
C PHE A 28 -71.61 -32.06 -74.95
N LYS A 29 -70.86 -32.76 -74.09
CA LYS A 29 -70.98 -34.21 -73.87
C LYS A 29 -71.84 -34.61 -72.65
N VAL A 30 -72.38 -33.63 -71.90
CA VAL A 30 -73.24 -33.91 -70.74
C VAL A 30 -74.63 -34.32 -71.23
N SER A 31 -75.20 -35.36 -70.61
CA SER A 31 -76.51 -35.87 -71.00
C SER A 31 -77.60 -34.81 -70.79
N CYS A 32 -78.52 -34.67 -71.75
CA CYS A 32 -79.62 -33.69 -71.67
C CYS A 32 -80.44 -33.84 -70.36
N LYS A 33 -80.59 -35.08 -69.87
CA LYS A 33 -81.32 -35.41 -68.64
C LYS A 33 -80.67 -34.90 -67.34
N THR A 34 -79.41 -34.46 -67.40
CA THR A 34 -78.69 -33.91 -66.24
C THR A 34 -79.21 -32.52 -65.87
N CYS A 35 -79.78 -31.78 -66.82
CA CYS A 35 -80.27 -30.43 -66.61
C CYS A 35 -81.73 -30.23 -67.03
N HIS A 36 -82.25 -31.07 -67.94
CA HIS A 36 -83.63 -31.00 -68.42
C HIS A 36 -84.44 -32.22 -67.98
N SER A 37 -85.73 -32.03 -67.79
CA SER A 37 -86.68 -33.12 -67.53
C SER A 37 -87.63 -33.31 -68.71
N SER A 38 -88.38 -34.41 -68.69
CA SER A 38 -89.48 -34.63 -69.64
C SER A 38 -90.61 -33.58 -69.52
N LYS A 39 -90.63 -32.74 -68.47
CA LYS A 39 -91.61 -31.66 -68.29
C LYS A 39 -91.32 -30.44 -69.19
N GLY A 40 -90.09 -30.27 -69.68
CA GLY A 40 -89.74 -29.17 -70.59
C GLY A 40 -88.25 -28.81 -70.60
N TRP A 41 -87.89 -27.89 -71.52
CA TRP A 41 -86.52 -27.39 -71.71
C TRP A 41 -86.13 -26.24 -70.76
N GLN A 42 -87.07 -25.72 -69.98
CA GLN A 42 -86.75 -24.75 -68.93
C GLN A 42 -86.02 -25.45 -67.79
N LEU A 43 -84.96 -24.82 -67.26
CA LEU A 43 -84.19 -25.35 -66.16
C LEU A 43 -85.04 -25.29 -64.89
N ASP A 44 -85.22 -26.46 -64.26
CA ASP A 44 -85.87 -26.59 -62.96
C ASP A 44 -84.80 -26.75 -61.88
N LYS A 45 -84.85 -25.90 -60.85
CA LYS A 45 -83.90 -25.88 -59.73
C LYS A 45 -83.89 -27.18 -58.92
N GLU A 46 -84.96 -27.95 -58.98
CA GLU A 46 -85.09 -29.23 -58.29
C GLU A 46 -84.50 -30.40 -59.10
N VAL A 47 -84.21 -30.19 -60.40
CA VAL A 47 -83.78 -31.25 -61.34
C VAL A 47 -82.33 -31.11 -61.76
N TYR A 48 -81.79 -29.89 -61.88
CA TYR A 48 -80.39 -29.74 -62.26
C TYR A 48 -79.46 -30.08 -61.09
N SER A 49 -78.50 -30.97 -61.31
CA SER A 49 -77.52 -31.40 -60.30
C SER A 49 -76.09 -31.20 -60.77
N PHE A 50 -75.83 -30.19 -61.62
CA PHE A 50 -74.50 -29.96 -62.17
C PHE A 50 -73.53 -29.47 -61.08
N ASP A 51 -72.47 -30.25 -60.84
CA ASP A 51 -71.44 -29.93 -59.86
C ASP A 51 -70.26 -29.19 -60.50
N HIS A 52 -70.11 -27.91 -60.17
CA HIS A 52 -69.01 -27.08 -60.63
C HIS A 52 -67.63 -27.54 -60.14
N ASN A 53 -67.55 -28.36 -59.09
CA ASN A 53 -66.28 -28.95 -58.64
C ASN A 53 -65.67 -29.91 -59.66
N THR A 54 -66.47 -30.39 -60.62
CA THR A 54 -65.98 -31.22 -61.74
C THR A 54 -65.35 -30.40 -62.87
N THR A 55 -65.37 -29.07 -62.75
CA THR A 55 -64.88 -28.15 -63.79
C THR A 55 -63.54 -27.52 -63.41
N ARG A 56 -62.96 -26.76 -64.33
CA ARG A 56 -61.73 -25.98 -64.10
C ARG A 56 -61.95 -24.71 -63.29
N PHE A 57 -63.18 -24.43 -62.86
CA PHE A 57 -63.51 -23.29 -62.03
C PHE A 57 -64.56 -23.70 -60.97
N PRO A 58 -64.11 -24.27 -59.84
CA PRO A 58 -64.98 -24.55 -58.71
C PRO A 58 -65.60 -23.26 -58.18
N LEU A 59 -66.91 -23.26 -57.93
CA LEU A 59 -67.60 -22.11 -57.36
C LEU A 59 -67.33 -22.05 -55.85
N VAL A 60 -66.27 -21.35 -55.48
CA VAL A 60 -65.87 -21.14 -54.09
C VAL A 60 -66.11 -19.69 -53.66
N GLY A 61 -66.48 -19.52 -52.39
CA GLY A 61 -66.78 -18.22 -51.81
C GLY A 61 -67.93 -17.51 -52.52
N ARG A 62 -67.76 -16.21 -52.79
CA ARG A 62 -68.80 -15.36 -53.39
C ARG A 62 -69.20 -15.80 -54.80
N HIS A 63 -68.36 -16.58 -55.49
CA HIS A 63 -68.70 -17.14 -56.80
C HIS A 63 -69.80 -18.20 -56.74
N ALA A 64 -70.09 -18.80 -55.58
CA ALA A 64 -71.23 -19.70 -55.43
C ALA A 64 -72.58 -18.95 -55.45
N ASP A 65 -72.57 -17.66 -55.12
CA ASP A 65 -73.76 -16.82 -54.99
C ASP A 65 -74.11 -16.08 -56.31
N VAL A 66 -73.23 -16.11 -57.31
CA VAL A 66 -73.43 -15.38 -58.57
C VAL A 66 -74.44 -16.09 -59.46
N ASN A 67 -75.22 -15.30 -60.21
CA ASN A 67 -76.18 -15.88 -61.15
C ASN A 67 -75.44 -16.57 -62.30
N CYS A 68 -75.88 -17.75 -62.73
CA CYS A 68 -75.24 -18.50 -63.83
C CYS A 68 -74.98 -17.66 -65.08
N ARG A 69 -75.88 -16.71 -65.41
CA ARG A 69 -75.74 -15.84 -66.60
C ARG A 69 -74.62 -14.79 -66.49
N GLN A 70 -74.15 -14.49 -65.28
CA GLN A 70 -73.02 -13.57 -65.09
C GLN A 70 -71.70 -14.19 -65.57
N CYS A 71 -71.57 -15.52 -65.50
CA CYS A 71 -70.43 -16.26 -66.05
C CYS A 71 -70.72 -16.84 -67.44
N HIS A 72 -71.93 -17.35 -67.66
CA HIS A 72 -72.39 -17.96 -68.91
C HIS A 72 -73.30 -17.02 -69.69
N GLN A 73 -72.67 -16.07 -70.38
CA GLN A 73 -73.36 -15.10 -71.24
C GLN A 73 -74.06 -15.75 -72.45
N THR A 74 -73.64 -16.96 -72.83
CA THR A 74 -74.24 -17.75 -73.91
C THR A 74 -74.54 -19.16 -73.41
N LEU A 75 -75.34 -19.92 -74.17
CA LEU A 75 -75.61 -21.34 -73.89
C LEU A 75 -74.40 -22.25 -74.16
N ILE A 76 -73.32 -21.73 -74.76
CA ILE A 76 -72.06 -22.47 -74.96
C ILE A 76 -71.19 -22.32 -73.70
N PHE A 77 -71.39 -23.22 -72.74
CA PHE A 77 -70.80 -23.13 -71.39
C PHE A 77 -69.26 -23.07 -71.36
N LYS A 78 -68.56 -23.68 -72.34
CA LYS A 78 -67.09 -23.68 -72.45
C LYS A 78 -66.48 -22.29 -72.70
N GLY A 79 -67.28 -21.32 -73.15
CA GLY A 79 -66.82 -19.96 -73.45
C GLY A 79 -66.63 -19.07 -72.20
N ALA A 80 -67.04 -19.54 -71.02
CA ALA A 80 -66.88 -18.78 -69.79
C ALA A 80 -65.40 -18.56 -69.46
N LYS A 81 -65.08 -17.31 -69.11
CA LYS A 81 -63.75 -16.90 -68.67
C LYS A 81 -63.51 -17.35 -67.22
N ASN A 82 -62.26 -17.65 -66.90
CA ASN A 82 -61.90 -18.22 -65.59
C ASN A 82 -60.71 -17.54 -64.91
N LYS A 83 -60.16 -16.47 -65.50
CA LYS A 83 -59.16 -15.61 -64.86
C LYS A 83 -59.83 -14.42 -64.20
N CYS A 84 -59.34 -14.02 -63.03
CA CYS A 84 -59.92 -12.93 -62.23
C CYS A 84 -60.07 -11.64 -63.05
N ASN A 85 -59.03 -11.24 -63.78
CA ASN A 85 -58.98 -10.01 -64.56
C ASN A 85 -59.79 -10.04 -65.88
N GLU A 86 -60.33 -11.19 -66.28
CA GLU A 86 -61.26 -11.29 -67.42
C GLU A 86 -62.70 -10.93 -67.01
N CYS A 87 -62.99 -10.89 -65.70
CA CYS A 87 -64.31 -10.53 -65.16
C CYS A 87 -64.26 -9.34 -64.19
N HIS A 88 -63.16 -9.14 -63.48
CA HIS A 88 -62.95 -8.06 -62.52
C HIS A 88 -61.95 -7.03 -63.06
N THR A 89 -62.30 -5.76 -62.97
CA THR A 89 -61.40 -4.66 -63.33
C THR A 89 -60.30 -4.51 -62.29
N ASP A 90 -59.05 -4.41 -62.75
CA ASP A 90 -57.91 -4.13 -61.88
C ASP A 90 -57.95 -2.68 -61.37
N VAL A 91 -58.06 -2.52 -60.05
CA VAL A 91 -58.02 -1.22 -59.37
C VAL A 91 -56.59 -0.76 -59.08
N HIS A 92 -55.60 -1.65 -59.23
CA HIS A 92 -54.21 -1.41 -58.86
C HIS A 92 -53.36 -0.78 -59.97
N LYS A 93 -53.99 -0.35 -61.07
CA LYS A 93 -53.31 0.27 -62.22
C LYS A 93 -52.14 -0.57 -62.73
N THR A 94 -52.25 -1.91 -62.69
CA THR A 94 -51.21 -2.88 -63.09
C THR A 94 -49.94 -2.93 -62.21
N THR A 95 -49.88 -2.17 -61.11
CA THR A 95 -48.68 -2.08 -60.25
C THR A 95 -48.38 -3.34 -59.44
N THR A 96 -49.38 -4.21 -59.23
CA THR A 96 -49.25 -5.46 -58.45
C THR A 96 -49.28 -6.73 -59.30
N GLY A 97 -49.37 -6.59 -60.63
CA GLY A 97 -49.46 -7.70 -61.58
C GLY A 97 -50.85 -8.34 -61.67
N PRO A 98 -51.06 -9.29 -62.61
CA PRO A 98 -52.38 -9.85 -62.91
C PRO A 98 -52.83 -11.00 -62.00
N ASP A 99 -51.96 -11.50 -61.12
CA ASP A 99 -52.28 -12.62 -60.23
C ASP A 99 -52.95 -12.14 -58.93
N CYS A 100 -54.24 -11.85 -59.05
CA CYS A 100 -55.07 -11.35 -57.95
C CYS A 100 -55.10 -12.30 -56.74
N SER A 101 -54.92 -13.61 -56.98
CA SER A 101 -55.05 -14.65 -55.95
C SER A 101 -53.91 -14.65 -54.93
N ARG A 102 -52.83 -13.91 -55.21
CA ARG A 102 -51.72 -13.69 -54.26
C ARG A 102 -52.14 -12.89 -53.03
N CYS A 103 -53.13 -12.02 -53.17
CA CYS A 103 -53.57 -11.12 -52.11
C CYS A 103 -55.05 -11.29 -51.79
N HIS A 104 -55.89 -11.56 -52.79
CA HIS A 104 -57.34 -11.63 -52.64
C HIS A 104 -57.83 -13.08 -52.66
N THR A 105 -58.94 -13.32 -51.98
CA THR A 105 -59.59 -14.64 -51.97
C THR A 105 -60.94 -14.59 -52.65
N PRO A 106 -61.47 -15.71 -53.14
CA PRO A 106 -62.85 -15.78 -53.65
C PRO A 106 -63.93 -15.35 -52.64
N ASN A 107 -63.61 -15.26 -51.35
CA ASN A 107 -64.51 -14.80 -50.30
C ASN A 107 -64.52 -13.28 -50.12
N SER A 108 -63.39 -12.61 -50.38
CA SER A 108 -63.20 -11.18 -50.09
C SER A 108 -62.03 -10.57 -50.86
N TRP A 109 -62.23 -9.34 -51.32
CA TRP A 109 -61.18 -8.47 -51.85
C TRP A 109 -60.39 -7.73 -50.76
N LEU A 110 -60.81 -7.78 -49.50
CA LEU A 110 -60.08 -7.14 -48.40
C LEU A 110 -58.81 -7.94 -48.04
N VAL A 111 -57.71 -7.23 -47.89
CA VAL A 111 -56.39 -7.78 -47.51
C VAL A 111 -56.02 -7.26 -46.14
N ASN A 112 -56.01 -8.14 -45.13
CA ASN A 112 -55.70 -7.76 -43.75
C ASN A 112 -54.29 -8.21 -43.31
N ASN A 113 -53.59 -8.97 -44.15
CA ASN A 113 -52.32 -9.63 -43.88
C ASN A 113 -51.19 -9.11 -44.79
N ILE A 114 -51.19 -7.80 -45.07
CA ILE A 114 -50.22 -7.19 -46.00
C ILE A 114 -48.76 -7.29 -45.49
N SER A 115 -48.57 -7.34 -44.17
CA SER A 115 -47.26 -7.51 -43.54
C SER A 115 -46.68 -8.89 -43.81
N GLU A 116 -47.51 -9.93 -43.72
CA GLU A 116 -47.15 -11.32 -44.02
C GLU A 116 -46.84 -11.52 -45.49
N ILE A 117 -47.61 -10.87 -46.38
CA ILE A 117 -47.34 -10.89 -47.82
C ILE A 117 -45.96 -10.31 -48.14
N HIS A 118 -45.53 -9.25 -47.45
CA HIS A 118 -44.17 -8.72 -47.60
C HIS A 118 -43.08 -9.70 -47.16
N GLN A 119 -43.32 -10.52 -46.12
CA GLN A 119 -42.36 -11.54 -45.70
C GLN A 119 -42.10 -12.61 -46.77
N MET A 120 -43.06 -12.83 -47.66
CA MET A 120 -42.96 -13.75 -48.80
C MET A 120 -42.43 -13.08 -50.07
N SER A 121 -42.07 -11.81 -49.99
CA SER A 121 -41.60 -11.00 -51.11
C SER A 121 -40.08 -10.80 -51.05
N HIS A 122 -39.53 -10.14 -52.07
CA HIS A 122 -38.12 -9.75 -52.11
C HIS A 122 -37.75 -8.63 -51.11
N PHE A 123 -38.73 -8.06 -50.39
CA PHE A 123 -38.49 -7.07 -49.35
C PHE A 123 -39.30 -7.39 -48.07
N PRO A 124 -38.80 -8.30 -47.22
CA PRO A 124 -39.38 -8.54 -45.91
C PRO A 124 -39.29 -7.31 -45.02
N LEU A 125 -40.41 -6.90 -44.42
CA LEU A 125 -40.45 -5.76 -43.50
C LEU A 125 -39.82 -6.16 -42.15
N LEU A 126 -38.50 -5.98 -42.05
CA LEU A 126 -37.68 -6.30 -40.88
C LEU A 126 -37.14 -5.04 -40.21
N GLY A 127 -36.87 -5.13 -38.91
CA GLY A 127 -36.34 -4.02 -38.13
C GLY A 127 -37.21 -2.77 -38.23
N ALA A 128 -36.57 -1.62 -38.40
CA ALA A 128 -37.25 -0.33 -38.51
C ALA A 128 -38.26 -0.24 -39.68
N HIS A 129 -38.10 -1.04 -40.74
CA HIS A 129 -39.02 -1.04 -41.88
C HIS A 129 -40.41 -1.60 -41.53
N LYS A 130 -40.53 -2.36 -40.43
CA LYS A 130 -41.84 -2.88 -39.95
C LYS A 130 -42.80 -1.77 -39.52
N THR A 131 -42.27 -0.62 -39.13
CA THR A 131 -43.05 0.54 -38.65
C THR A 131 -43.02 1.72 -39.62
N ALA A 132 -42.42 1.55 -40.80
CA ALA A 132 -42.38 2.59 -41.81
C ALA A 132 -43.80 2.84 -42.37
N ASP A 133 -44.09 4.09 -42.71
CA ASP A 133 -45.31 4.42 -43.43
C ASP A 133 -45.21 3.86 -44.85
N CYS A 134 -46.27 3.21 -45.34
CA CYS A 134 -46.35 2.62 -46.68
C CYS A 134 -45.91 3.59 -47.78
N ILE A 135 -46.23 4.89 -47.64
CA ILE A 135 -45.90 5.92 -48.64
C ILE A 135 -44.40 6.20 -48.75
N GLN A 136 -43.61 5.86 -47.73
CA GLN A 136 -42.16 6.03 -47.77
C GLN A 136 -41.51 5.09 -48.80
N CYS A 137 -42.13 3.93 -49.03
CA CYS A 137 -41.70 2.94 -50.01
C CYS A 137 -42.51 3.04 -51.32
N HIS A 138 -43.84 3.19 -51.22
CA HIS A 138 -44.76 3.27 -52.35
C HIS A 138 -45.10 4.74 -52.68
N LYS A 139 -44.27 5.37 -53.52
CA LYS A 139 -44.24 6.84 -53.69
C LYS A 139 -45.32 7.42 -54.62
N SER A 140 -46.07 6.59 -55.33
CA SER A 140 -47.12 7.04 -56.25
C SER A 140 -48.40 7.42 -55.49
N GLU A 141 -48.93 8.61 -55.76
CA GLU A 141 -50.05 9.20 -55.03
C GLU A 141 -51.40 8.48 -55.32
N SER A 142 -51.71 7.40 -54.58
CA SER A 142 -53.06 6.92 -54.20
C SER A 142 -52.99 5.54 -53.50
N GLN A 143 -53.99 5.21 -52.67
CA GLN A 143 -54.12 3.90 -51.97
C GLN A 143 -54.15 2.66 -52.90
N THR A 144 -54.15 2.85 -54.22
CA THR A 144 -54.26 1.77 -55.21
C THR A 144 -53.09 1.74 -56.19
N SER A 145 -52.04 2.54 -56.03
CA SER A 145 -50.82 2.48 -56.86
C SER A 145 -49.63 2.16 -55.97
N PHE A 146 -48.99 1.00 -56.17
CA PHE A 146 -47.94 0.50 -55.28
C PHE A 146 -46.55 0.52 -55.93
N ASP A 147 -46.26 1.52 -56.77
CA ASP A 147 -44.96 1.63 -57.43
C ASP A 147 -43.81 1.82 -56.42
N VAL A 148 -42.72 1.09 -56.62
CA VAL A 148 -41.52 1.16 -55.78
C VAL A 148 -40.33 1.69 -56.57
N ALA A 149 -39.47 2.49 -55.91
CA ALA A 149 -38.26 3.02 -56.53
C ALA A 149 -37.15 1.97 -56.69
N GLY A 150 -37.20 0.89 -55.89
CA GLY A 150 -36.22 -0.18 -55.80
C GLY A 150 -36.42 -0.97 -54.51
N VAL A 151 -35.74 -2.10 -54.36
CA VAL A 151 -35.83 -2.98 -53.17
C VAL A 151 -34.48 -3.24 -52.50
N ASN A 152 -33.37 -2.75 -53.09
CA ASN A 152 -32.07 -2.84 -52.42
C ASN A 152 -31.91 -1.68 -51.44
N CYS A 153 -31.15 -1.89 -50.37
CA CYS A 153 -30.93 -0.88 -49.34
C CYS A 153 -30.43 0.45 -49.93
N ILE A 154 -29.48 0.36 -50.88
CA ILE A 154 -28.87 1.54 -51.51
C ILE A 154 -29.84 2.33 -52.38
N ASP A 155 -30.90 1.71 -52.92
CA ASP A 155 -31.89 2.39 -53.76
C ASP A 155 -32.63 3.49 -52.99
N CYS A 156 -32.75 3.33 -51.66
CA CYS A 156 -33.33 4.33 -50.77
C CYS A 156 -32.28 5.07 -49.93
N HIS A 157 -31.23 4.39 -49.47
CA HIS A 157 -30.26 4.93 -48.51
C HIS A 157 -28.96 5.45 -49.12
N ARG A 158 -28.91 5.70 -50.44
CA ARG A 158 -27.72 6.22 -51.12
C ARG A 158 -27.14 7.49 -50.49
N GLN A 159 -28.00 8.43 -50.11
CA GLN A 159 -27.55 9.68 -49.48
C GLN A 159 -26.95 9.40 -48.09
N ASN A 160 -27.54 8.51 -47.31
CA ASN A 160 -26.97 8.09 -46.02
C ASN A 160 -25.60 7.41 -46.22
N TYR A 161 -25.48 6.52 -47.21
CA TYR A 161 -24.24 5.84 -47.56
C TYR A 161 -23.11 6.83 -47.89
N MET A 162 -23.39 7.82 -48.75
CA MET A 162 -22.41 8.83 -49.16
C MET A 162 -22.06 9.83 -48.04
N ALA A 163 -23.00 10.11 -47.12
CA ALA A 163 -22.81 11.07 -46.05
C ALA A 163 -22.08 10.50 -44.80
N THR A 164 -21.90 9.18 -44.72
CA THR A 164 -21.28 8.54 -43.56
C THR A 164 -19.77 8.79 -43.53
N THR A 165 -19.26 9.36 -42.43
CA THR A 165 -17.85 9.73 -42.26
C THR A 165 -17.10 8.86 -41.24
N ASN A 166 -17.80 8.07 -40.43
CA ASN A 166 -17.18 7.26 -39.38
C ASN A 166 -17.86 5.89 -39.21
N PRO A 167 -17.32 4.82 -39.82
CA PRO A 167 -16.25 4.82 -40.82
C PRO A 167 -16.72 5.42 -42.15
N ASN A 168 -15.83 6.09 -42.90
CA ASN A 168 -16.18 6.64 -44.22
C ASN A 168 -16.30 5.51 -45.26
N HIS A 169 -17.53 5.22 -45.68
CA HIS A 169 -17.81 4.11 -46.60
C HIS A 169 -17.16 4.29 -47.98
N ILE A 170 -17.15 5.52 -48.51
CA ILE A 170 -16.59 5.84 -49.84
C ILE A 170 -15.07 5.71 -49.83
N GLN A 171 -14.41 6.30 -48.84
CA GLN A 171 -12.96 6.26 -48.72
C GLN A 171 -12.44 4.83 -48.47
N ALA A 172 -13.17 4.06 -47.65
CA ALA A 172 -12.82 2.67 -47.36
C ALA A 172 -13.20 1.69 -48.48
N GLY A 173 -13.99 2.13 -49.48
CA GLY A 173 -14.44 1.29 -50.59
C GLY A 173 -15.38 0.16 -50.14
N PHE A 174 -16.25 0.41 -49.15
CA PHE A 174 -17.18 -0.60 -48.66
C PHE A 174 -18.24 -0.98 -49.69
N SER A 175 -18.85 -2.16 -49.48
CA SER A 175 -19.90 -2.67 -50.35
C SER A 175 -21.19 -1.85 -50.20
N GLU A 176 -21.94 -1.69 -51.30
CA GLU A 176 -23.32 -1.18 -51.25
C GLU A 176 -24.30 -2.23 -50.70
N ASP A 177 -23.90 -3.51 -50.59
CA ASP A 177 -24.63 -4.52 -49.85
C ASP A 177 -24.50 -4.28 -48.34
N CYS A 178 -25.41 -3.46 -47.84
CA CYS A 178 -25.43 -2.99 -46.46
C CYS A 178 -25.57 -4.15 -45.46
N SER A 179 -26.22 -5.26 -45.86
CA SER A 179 -26.54 -6.38 -44.96
C SER A 179 -25.30 -7.13 -44.47
N THR A 180 -24.18 -6.99 -45.18
CA THR A 180 -22.87 -7.52 -44.79
C THR A 180 -22.37 -6.96 -43.44
N CYS A 181 -22.76 -5.72 -43.13
CA CYS A 181 -22.29 -5.00 -41.95
C CYS A 181 -23.43 -4.42 -41.11
N HIS A 182 -24.63 -4.25 -41.63
CA HIS A 182 -25.75 -3.63 -40.93
C HIS A 182 -26.92 -4.62 -40.84
N PRO A 183 -27.25 -5.13 -39.63
CA PRO A 183 -28.29 -6.13 -39.47
C PRO A 183 -29.66 -5.54 -39.82
N SER A 184 -30.30 -6.09 -40.86
CA SER A 184 -31.62 -5.68 -41.37
C SER A 184 -32.76 -5.92 -40.37
N THR A 185 -32.52 -6.69 -39.32
CA THR A 185 -33.49 -6.97 -38.24
C THR A 185 -33.45 -5.94 -37.12
N SER A 186 -32.47 -5.02 -37.11
CA SER A 186 -32.33 -4.04 -36.04
C SER A 186 -33.34 -2.90 -36.17
N MET A 187 -33.85 -2.44 -35.02
CA MET A 187 -34.68 -1.24 -34.92
C MET A 187 -33.85 0.06 -35.00
N GLN A 188 -32.53 -0.05 -34.85
CA GLN A 188 -31.61 1.08 -34.92
C GLN A 188 -30.48 0.77 -35.91
N TRP A 189 -29.96 1.80 -36.58
CA TRP A 189 -28.81 1.65 -37.46
C TRP A 189 -27.55 1.41 -36.63
N SER A 190 -27.10 0.16 -36.56
CA SER A 190 -25.88 -0.26 -35.88
C SER A 190 -25.01 -1.11 -36.82
N GLY A 191 -23.71 -1.13 -36.59
CA GLY A 191 -22.80 -2.04 -37.29
C GLY A 191 -22.78 -3.43 -36.64
N ALA A 192 -22.48 -4.46 -37.42
CA ALA A 192 -22.37 -5.87 -37.01
C ALA A 192 -21.11 -6.16 -36.18
N GLY A 193 -20.33 -5.12 -35.85
CA GLY A 193 -19.02 -5.22 -35.20
C GLY A 193 -17.92 -5.61 -36.20
N PHE A 194 -16.69 -5.15 -35.96
CA PHE A 194 -15.53 -5.50 -36.77
C PHE A 194 -14.72 -6.62 -36.08
N ASN A 195 -14.39 -7.69 -36.82
CA ASN A 195 -13.60 -8.80 -36.29
C ASN A 195 -12.12 -8.42 -36.16
N HIS A 196 -11.62 -8.39 -34.92
CA HIS A 196 -10.21 -8.12 -34.58
C HIS A 196 -9.50 -9.36 -34.01
N SER A 197 -9.90 -10.57 -34.39
CA SER A 197 -9.28 -11.81 -33.89
C SER A 197 -7.77 -11.92 -34.20
N PHE A 198 -7.30 -11.25 -35.26
CA PHE A 198 -5.89 -11.20 -35.64
C PHE A 198 -5.05 -10.24 -34.76
N PHE A 199 -5.70 -9.29 -34.08
CA PHE A 199 -5.07 -8.34 -33.16
C PHE A 199 -6.04 -8.05 -32.01
N ALA A 200 -5.89 -8.79 -30.91
CA ALA A 200 -6.81 -8.70 -29.79
C ALA A 200 -6.82 -7.29 -29.17
N LEU A 201 -7.98 -6.62 -29.24
CA LEU A 201 -8.22 -5.32 -28.62
C LEU A 201 -8.40 -5.46 -27.10
N VAL A 202 -7.31 -5.71 -26.38
CA VAL A 202 -7.29 -5.91 -24.93
C VAL A 202 -6.53 -4.79 -24.22
N GLN A 203 -6.94 -4.49 -22.98
CA GLN A 203 -6.31 -3.49 -22.12
C GLN A 203 -6.14 -2.13 -22.84
N GLY A 204 -4.91 -1.63 -22.97
CA GLY A 204 -4.64 -0.34 -23.63
C GLY A 204 -5.03 -0.27 -25.11
N HIS A 205 -5.22 -1.41 -25.78
CA HIS A 205 -5.66 -1.47 -27.17
C HIS A 205 -7.18 -1.55 -27.34
N ALA A 206 -7.96 -1.60 -26.25
CA ALA A 206 -9.41 -1.65 -26.31
C ALA A 206 -10.08 -0.27 -26.48
N THR A 207 -9.33 0.81 -26.19
CA THR A 207 -9.83 2.19 -26.13
C THR A 207 -9.50 3.10 -27.33
N PRO A 208 -8.44 2.88 -28.13
CA PRO A 208 -8.11 3.76 -29.25
C PRO A 208 -9.25 3.87 -30.27
N LYS A 209 -9.33 5.01 -30.96
CA LYS A 209 -10.23 5.20 -32.10
C LYS A 209 -9.70 4.40 -33.30
N CYS A 210 -10.59 4.07 -34.23
CA CYS A 210 -10.21 3.37 -35.46
C CYS A 210 -9.06 4.07 -36.21
N SER A 211 -9.08 5.41 -36.25
CA SER A 211 -8.06 6.24 -36.89
C SER A 211 -6.67 6.12 -36.28
N ASP A 212 -6.58 5.70 -35.02
CA ASP A 212 -5.30 5.60 -34.31
C ASP A 212 -4.50 4.39 -34.84
N CYS A 213 -5.20 3.36 -35.32
CA CYS A 213 -4.60 2.15 -35.92
C CYS A 213 -4.67 2.16 -37.46
N HIS A 214 -5.77 2.67 -38.04
CA HIS A 214 -6.04 2.64 -39.48
C HIS A 214 -5.74 4.00 -40.13
N THR A 215 -4.47 4.40 -40.09
CA THR A 215 -4.02 5.76 -40.47
C THR A 215 -4.14 6.09 -41.96
N THR A 216 -4.24 5.09 -42.84
CA THR A 216 -4.31 5.28 -44.30
C THR A 216 -5.74 5.36 -44.83
N GLY A 217 -6.76 5.17 -43.98
CA GLY A 217 -8.15 5.01 -44.39
C GLY A 217 -8.46 3.66 -45.06
N ARG A 218 -7.44 2.87 -45.43
CA ARG A 218 -7.56 1.46 -45.79
C ARG A 218 -7.40 0.61 -44.54
N TYR A 219 -8.51 0.07 -44.06
CA TYR A 219 -8.54 -0.68 -42.81
C TYR A 219 -7.72 -2.00 -42.85
N SER A 220 -7.36 -2.49 -44.04
CA SER A 220 -6.49 -3.66 -44.25
C SER A 220 -5.00 -3.42 -43.97
N ASP A 221 -4.55 -2.17 -43.96
CA ASP A 221 -3.12 -1.85 -44.02
C ASP A 221 -2.50 -1.60 -42.64
N ALA A 222 -3.30 -1.70 -41.57
CA ALA A 222 -2.85 -1.51 -40.21
C ALA A 222 -1.78 -2.55 -39.85
N LYS A 223 -0.63 -2.06 -39.35
CA LYS A 223 0.45 -2.91 -38.86
C LYS A 223 0.06 -3.51 -37.52
N THR A 224 0.41 -4.77 -37.32
CA THR A 224 0.10 -5.54 -36.10
C THR A 224 1.34 -5.84 -35.27
N ASP A 225 2.54 -5.57 -35.79
CA ASP A 225 3.78 -5.73 -35.06
C ASP A 225 3.95 -4.61 -34.03
N CYS A 226 4.31 -4.98 -32.79
CA CYS A 226 4.38 -4.05 -31.67
C CYS A 226 5.35 -2.89 -31.95
N TYR A 227 6.48 -3.18 -32.57
CA TYR A 227 7.54 -2.19 -32.79
C TYR A 227 7.12 -1.07 -33.75
N SER A 228 6.34 -1.34 -34.79
CA SER A 228 5.86 -0.32 -35.72
C SER A 228 5.09 0.83 -35.03
N CYS A 229 4.36 0.53 -33.96
CA CYS A 229 3.64 1.52 -33.16
C CYS A 229 4.47 2.00 -31.95
N HIS A 230 5.19 1.10 -31.29
CA HIS A 230 5.94 1.36 -30.05
C HIS A 230 7.44 1.61 -30.26
N GLN A 231 7.87 2.00 -31.47
CA GLN A 231 9.27 2.28 -31.77
C GLN A 231 9.86 3.34 -30.83
N LYS A 232 9.08 4.38 -30.52
CA LYS A 232 9.50 5.44 -29.60
C LYS A 232 9.69 4.91 -28.19
N ASP A 233 8.78 4.04 -27.72
CA ASP A 233 8.88 3.42 -26.40
C ASP A 233 10.11 2.48 -26.35
N TYR A 234 10.31 1.69 -27.39
CA TYR A 234 11.47 0.79 -27.54
C TYR A 234 12.80 1.56 -27.50
N THR A 235 12.90 2.67 -28.24
CA THR A 235 14.14 3.45 -28.32
C THR A 235 14.38 4.35 -27.11
N SER A 236 13.34 4.73 -26.38
CA SER A 236 13.45 5.55 -25.16
C SER A 236 13.65 4.74 -23.89
N THR A 237 13.44 3.42 -23.91
CA THR A 237 13.61 2.58 -22.72
C THR A 237 15.09 2.48 -22.36
N THR A 238 15.42 2.86 -21.11
CA THR A 238 16.80 2.91 -20.60
C THR A 238 17.15 1.78 -19.64
N ASP A 239 16.17 1.07 -19.08
CA ASP A 239 16.40 0.01 -18.08
C ASP A 239 15.41 -1.16 -18.24
N PRO A 240 15.85 -2.30 -18.81
CA PRO A 240 17.10 -2.45 -19.54
C PRO A 240 17.07 -1.68 -20.88
N ASN A 241 18.20 -1.12 -21.31
CA ASN A 241 18.24 -0.36 -22.57
C ASN A 241 18.11 -1.30 -23.78
N HIS A 242 16.95 -1.27 -24.44
CA HIS A 242 16.65 -2.21 -25.52
C HIS A 242 17.45 -1.96 -26.78
N SER A 243 17.67 -0.69 -27.12
CA SER A 243 18.40 -0.32 -28.33
C SER A 243 19.90 -0.57 -28.20
N ALA A 244 20.50 -0.15 -27.08
CA ALA A 244 21.93 -0.34 -26.82
C ALA A 244 22.29 -1.83 -26.68
N SER A 245 21.39 -2.63 -26.10
CA SER A 245 21.60 -4.07 -25.89
C SER A 245 21.13 -4.92 -27.08
N SER A 246 20.68 -4.30 -28.16
CA SER A 246 20.19 -4.98 -29.38
C SER A 246 19.15 -6.06 -29.10
N PHE A 247 18.19 -5.77 -28.20
CA PHE A 247 17.09 -6.70 -27.95
C PHE A 247 16.22 -6.92 -29.20
N PRO A 248 15.52 -8.06 -29.32
CA PRO A 248 14.64 -8.29 -30.45
C PRO A 248 13.40 -7.39 -30.36
N THR A 249 12.86 -7.02 -31.53
CA THR A 249 11.60 -6.28 -31.65
C THR A 249 10.36 -7.17 -31.46
N THR A 250 10.56 -8.48 -31.27
CA THR A 250 9.51 -9.44 -30.90
C THR A 250 9.26 -9.40 -29.40
N CYS A 251 8.42 -8.46 -28.96
CA CYS A 251 8.21 -8.16 -27.54
C CYS A 251 7.67 -9.34 -26.73
N GLY A 252 6.86 -10.22 -27.32
CA GLY A 252 6.17 -11.32 -26.63
C GLY A 252 7.08 -12.35 -25.96
N ASN A 253 8.36 -12.41 -26.33
CA ASN A 253 9.33 -13.28 -25.68
C ASN A 253 9.74 -12.76 -24.29
N CYS A 254 9.66 -11.44 -24.10
CA CYS A 254 10.12 -10.75 -22.90
C CYS A 254 8.99 -10.02 -22.18
N HIS A 255 7.82 -9.82 -22.81
CA HIS A 255 6.71 -9.09 -22.22
C HIS A 255 5.40 -9.87 -22.33
N THR A 256 4.67 -9.95 -21.23
CA THR A 256 3.32 -10.51 -21.20
C THR A 256 2.29 -9.41 -21.47
N LEU A 257 1.21 -9.72 -22.17
CA LEU A 257 0.11 -8.79 -22.45
C LEU A 257 -1.09 -8.94 -21.49
N ASN A 258 -1.17 -10.05 -20.74
CA ASN A 258 -2.27 -10.36 -19.82
C ASN A 258 -1.73 -10.60 -18.41
N PRO A 259 -2.17 -9.86 -17.37
CA PRO A 259 -3.23 -8.83 -17.37
C PRO A 259 -2.80 -7.44 -17.86
N GLY A 260 -1.58 -7.29 -18.34
CA GLY A 260 -1.07 -6.03 -18.90
C GLY A 260 0.41 -6.16 -19.21
N TRP A 261 0.99 -5.11 -19.79
CA TRP A 261 2.41 -5.06 -20.16
C TRP A 261 3.31 -5.25 -18.93
N LYS A 262 3.93 -6.43 -18.82
CA LYS A 262 4.90 -6.75 -17.75
C LYS A 262 6.11 -7.45 -18.34
N PRO A 263 7.34 -7.11 -17.88
CA PRO A 263 8.54 -7.84 -18.27
C PRO A 263 8.51 -9.29 -17.75
N ALA A 264 9.21 -10.16 -18.46
CA ALA A 264 9.46 -11.55 -18.10
C ALA A 264 10.34 -11.60 -16.85
N SER A 265 10.22 -12.71 -16.11
CA SER A 265 11.13 -12.97 -14.99
C SER A 265 12.47 -13.44 -15.53
N PHE A 266 13.56 -12.84 -15.06
CA PHE A 266 14.93 -13.24 -15.40
C PHE A 266 15.49 -14.14 -14.30
N ASP A 267 16.05 -15.28 -14.68
CA ASP A 267 16.68 -16.21 -13.74
C ASP A 267 18.02 -15.65 -13.24
N HIS A 268 18.16 -15.56 -11.92
CA HIS A 268 19.36 -15.12 -11.22
C HIS A 268 19.91 -16.24 -10.31
N GLY A 269 19.71 -17.52 -10.66
CA GLY A 269 20.11 -18.66 -9.85
C GLY A 269 21.59 -18.67 -9.42
N SER A 270 22.49 -18.16 -10.28
CA SER A 270 23.93 -18.05 -9.98
C SER A 270 24.28 -16.86 -9.07
N PHE A 271 23.38 -15.89 -8.91
CA PHE A 271 23.53 -14.74 -8.02
C PHE A 271 22.16 -14.31 -7.48
N PRO A 272 21.65 -14.96 -6.41
CA PRO A 272 20.33 -14.66 -5.89
C PRO A 272 20.19 -13.19 -5.45
N LEU A 273 19.25 -12.47 -6.07
CA LEU A 273 18.93 -11.08 -5.74
C LEU A 273 18.22 -11.00 -4.39
N THR A 274 19.00 -10.95 -3.32
CA THR A 274 18.50 -10.88 -1.94
C THR A 274 18.89 -9.56 -1.29
N LEU A 275 18.00 -9.04 -0.43
CA LEU A 275 18.27 -7.91 0.46
C LEU A 275 18.78 -6.67 -0.30
N GLY A 276 20.02 -6.24 -0.07
CA GLY A 276 20.62 -5.08 -0.75
C GLY A 276 20.71 -5.23 -2.27
N HIS A 277 20.71 -6.45 -2.80
CA HIS A 277 20.81 -6.73 -4.24
C HIS A 277 19.45 -6.90 -4.92
N SER A 278 18.32 -6.85 -4.20
CA SER A 278 16.98 -6.98 -4.81
C SER A 278 16.35 -5.65 -5.24
N GLY A 279 16.96 -4.52 -4.87
CA GLY A 279 16.45 -3.16 -5.15
C GLY A 279 17.07 -2.42 -6.35
N PRO A 280 18.36 -2.61 -6.71
CA PRO A 280 18.99 -1.90 -7.83
C PRO A 280 18.32 -2.15 -9.18
N LYS A 281 18.50 -1.19 -10.10
CA LYS A 281 18.08 -1.32 -11.50
C LYS A 281 18.96 -2.31 -12.25
N CYS A 282 18.49 -2.84 -13.37
CA CYS A 282 19.27 -3.80 -14.15
C CYS A 282 20.58 -3.17 -14.62
N ILE A 283 20.54 -1.91 -15.03
CA ILE A 283 21.73 -1.17 -15.50
C ILE A 283 22.75 -0.84 -14.40
N ASP A 284 22.35 -0.89 -13.13
CA ASP A 284 23.27 -0.69 -12.00
C ASP A 284 24.23 -1.88 -11.87
N CYS A 285 23.79 -3.07 -12.29
CA CYS A 285 24.59 -4.30 -12.30
C CYS A 285 25.17 -4.58 -13.69
N HIS A 286 24.36 -4.48 -14.74
CA HIS A 286 24.74 -4.76 -16.13
C HIS A 286 25.25 -3.50 -16.85
N THR A 287 26.29 -2.89 -16.29
CA THR A 287 26.84 -1.60 -16.74
C THR A 287 27.36 -1.59 -18.19
N SER A 288 27.75 -2.75 -18.73
CA SER A 288 28.18 -2.91 -20.12
C SER A 288 27.03 -3.14 -21.11
N GLY A 289 25.78 -3.21 -20.64
CA GLY A 289 24.63 -3.64 -21.43
C GLY A 289 24.64 -5.13 -21.79
N THR A 290 25.59 -5.91 -21.26
CA THR A 290 25.65 -7.37 -21.44
C THR A 290 24.97 -8.07 -20.27
N TYR A 291 23.91 -8.83 -20.57
CA TYR A 291 23.09 -9.53 -19.56
C TYR A 291 23.44 -11.02 -19.39
N SER A 292 24.35 -11.55 -20.20
CA SER A 292 24.74 -12.96 -20.20
C SER A 292 25.96 -13.29 -19.33
N SER A 293 26.76 -12.29 -18.95
CA SER A 293 28.01 -12.51 -18.22
C SER A 293 28.36 -11.28 -17.37
N LEU A 294 28.01 -11.34 -16.09
CA LEU A 294 28.46 -10.41 -15.07
C LEU A 294 29.25 -11.18 -14.00
N SER A 295 30.36 -10.61 -13.53
CA SER A 295 31.09 -11.21 -12.42
C SER A 295 30.25 -11.16 -11.14
N THR A 296 30.25 -12.24 -10.38
CA THR A 296 29.60 -12.32 -9.05
C THR A 296 30.58 -12.04 -7.92
N ASP A 297 31.83 -11.70 -8.24
CA ASP A 297 32.87 -11.39 -7.26
C ASP A 297 32.58 -10.07 -6.56
N CYS A 298 32.30 -10.13 -5.25
CA CYS A 298 31.93 -8.96 -4.45
C CYS A 298 32.90 -7.79 -4.62
N TYR A 299 34.21 -8.04 -4.62
CA TYR A 299 35.24 -7.00 -4.73
C TYR A 299 35.17 -6.23 -6.05
N THR A 300 34.76 -6.86 -7.15
CA THR A 300 34.71 -6.19 -8.46
C THR A 300 33.66 -5.07 -8.50
N CYS A 301 32.57 -5.22 -7.75
CA CYS A 301 31.54 -4.18 -7.60
C CYS A 301 31.83 -3.27 -6.39
N HIS A 302 32.29 -3.84 -5.27
CA HIS A 302 32.48 -3.15 -4.00
C HIS A 302 33.93 -2.72 -3.76
N GLN A 303 34.72 -2.51 -4.81
CA GLN A 303 36.12 -2.07 -4.69
C GLN A 303 36.22 -0.74 -3.93
N LYS A 304 35.30 0.19 -4.22
CA LYS A 304 35.26 1.49 -3.55
C LYS A 304 34.92 1.34 -2.06
N ASP A 305 34.00 0.45 -1.72
CA ASP A 305 33.62 0.21 -0.33
C ASP A 305 34.76 -0.48 0.44
N TYR A 306 35.41 -1.47 -0.19
CA TYR A 306 36.60 -2.12 0.34
C TYR A 306 37.72 -1.10 0.62
N ALA A 307 38.01 -0.23 -0.36
CA ALA A 307 39.03 0.80 -0.22
C ALA A 307 38.67 1.91 0.77
N GLY A 308 37.38 2.23 0.89
CA GLY A 308 36.87 3.29 1.76
C GLY A 308 36.63 2.87 3.20
N THR A 309 36.65 1.57 3.51
CA THR A 309 36.41 1.09 4.87
C THR A 309 37.62 1.39 5.75
N ASN A 310 37.40 2.11 6.86
CA ASN A 310 38.46 2.59 7.77
C ASN A 310 38.48 1.90 9.13
N ASN A 311 37.47 1.09 9.47
CA ASN A 311 37.37 0.45 10.79
C ASN A 311 36.69 -0.93 10.71
N PRO A 312 37.47 -2.02 10.64
CA PRO A 312 38.92 -2.05 10.43
C PRO A 312 39.28 -1.63 8.99
N ASN A 313 40.45 -1.00 8.79
CA ASN A 313 40.86 -0.59 7.44
C ASN A 313 41.28 -1.81 6.60
N HIS A 314 40.50 -2.14 5.57
CA HIS A 314 40.72 -3.38 4.82
C HIS A 314 41.95 -3.30 3.91
N SER A 315 42.09 -2.21 3.16
CA SER A 315 43.22 -2.00 2.25
C SER A 315 44.55 -1.88 2.98
N ALA A 316 44.62 -1.07 4.04
CA ALA A 316 45.86 -0.84 4.79
C ALA A 316 46.32 -2.09 5.54
N SER A 317 45.37 -2.94 5.97
CA SER A 317 45.67 -4.19 6.67
C SER A 317 45.90 -5.37 5.73
N GLY A 318 45.72 -5.19 4.41
CA GLY A 318 45.86 -6.26 3.42
C GLY A 318 44.86 -7.40 3.62
N PHE A 319 43.62 -7.09 4.01
CA PHE A 319 42.59 -8.13 4.15
C PHE A 319 42.25 -8.79 2.81
N SER A 320 41.65 -9.97 2.88
CA SER A 320 41.25 -10.73 1.70
C SER A 320 40.13 -10.00 0.94
N THR A 321 40.18 -10.04 -0.39
CA THR A 321 39.09 -9.61 -1.27
C THR A 321 37.98 -10.66 -1.38
N VAL A 322 38.19 -11.85 -0.80
CA VAL A 322 37.15 -12.89 -0.65
C VAL A 322 36.30 -12.54 0.57
N CYS A 323 35.32 -11.67 0.36
CA CYS A 323 34.50 -11.08 1.42
C CYS A 323 33.83 -12.12 2.34
N THR A 324 33.43 -13.27 1.79
CA THR A 324 32.73 -14.34 2.53
C THR A 324 33.58 -15.03 3.59
N GLN A 325 34.91 -14.80 3.61
CA GLN A 325 35.77 -15.24 4.71
C GLN A 325 35.49 -14.49 6.02
N CYS A 326 35.06 -13.24 5.91
CA CYS A 326 34.86 -12.33 7.04
C CYS A 326 33.44 -11.78 7.14
N HIS A 327 32.61 -11.89 6.10
CA HIS A 327 31.26 -11.35 6.09
C HIS A 327 30.25 -12.42 5.71
N THR A 328 29.14 -12.49 6.44
CA THR A 328 27.98 -13.27 6.00
C THR A 328 27.08 -12.38 5.14
N THR A 329 26.44 -12.98 4.14
CA THR A 329 25.58 -12.27 3.17
C THR A 329 24.09 -12.56 3.37
N ASN A 330 23.74 -13.55 4.19
CA ASN A 330 22.36 -13.95 4.51
C ASN A 330 22.22 -14.14 6.03
N PRO A 331 21.28 -13.46 6.72
CA PRO A 331 20.22 -12.58 6.21
C PRO A 331 20.64 -11.13 5.98
N GLY A 332 21.94 -10.84 5.87
CA GLY A 332 22.45 -9.51 5.55
C GLY A 332 23.95 -9.43 5.76
N TRP A 333 24.55 -8.33 5.30
CA TRP A 333 25.99 -8.08 5.44
C TRP A 333 26.35 -7.88 6.92
N THR A 334 26.92 -8.91 7.55
CA THR A 334 27.40 -8.82 8.93
C THR A 334 28.85 -9.25 9.04
N PRO A 335 29.71 -8.50 9.76
CA PRO A 335 31.10 -8.89 10.02
C PRO A 335 31.20 -10.16 10.87
N ALA A 336 32.27 -10.90 10.68
CA ALA A 336 32.66 -12.02 11.51
C ALA A 336 32.95 -11.54 12.93
N LYS A 337 32.69 -12.42 13.89
CA LYS A 337 33.02 -12.17 15.28
C LYS A 337 34.52 -12.39 15.49
N PHE A 338 35.23 -11.35 15.90
CA PHE A 338 36.65 -11.43 16.25
C PHE A 338 36.81 -11.93 17.69
N ASP A 339 37.70 -12.90 17.91
CA ASP A 339 38.00 -13.41 19.25
C ASP A 339 38.84 -12.42 20.05
N HIS A 340 38.30 -11.99 21.19
CA HIS A 340 38.95 -11.09 22.16
C HIS A 340 39.18 -11.80 23.51
N SER A 341 39.27 -13.13 23.52
CA SER A 341 39.49 -13.92 24.75
C SER A 341 40.74 -13.50 25.54
N LYS A 342 41.80 -13.04 24.86
CA LYS A 342 43.04 -12.53 25.48
C LYS A 342 42.90 -11.15 26.10
N PHE A 343 41.94 -10.35 25.64
CA PHE A 343 41.63 -9.03 26.19
C PHE A 343 40.11 -8.80 26.11
N PRO A 344 39.35 -9.27 27.10
CA PRO A 344 37.89 -9.15 27.08
C PRO A 344 37.45 -7.68 27.03
N LEU A 345 36.65 -7.35 26.01
CA LEU A 345 36.11 -6.00 25.82
C LEU A 345 34.98 -5.72 26.82
N THR A 346 35.34 -5.34 28.03
CA THR A 346 34.39 -5.01 29.11
C THR A 346 34.36 -3.52 29.42
N LEU A 347 33.18 -2.99 29.76
CA LEU A 347 32.98 -1.62 30.27
C LEU A 347 33.55 -0.57 29.30
N GLY A 348 34.54 0.23 29.75
CA GLY A 348 35.16 1.27 28.93
C GLY A 348 35.86 0.76 27.66
N HIS A 349 36.20 -0.54 27.60
CA HIS A 349 36.87 -1.14 26.45
C HIS A 349 35.92 -1.77 25.42
N SER A 350 34.60 -1.75 25.64
CA SER A 350 33.63 -2.29 24.66
C SER A 350 33.12 -1.27 23.63
N GLY A 351 33.41 0.01 23.82
CA GLY A 351 32.97 1.12 22.97
C GLY A 351 33.98 1.66 21.94
N PRO A 352 35.31 1.63 22.17
CA PRO A 352 36.29 2.16 21.23
C PRO A 352 36.28 1.49 19.84
N LYS A 353 36.74 2.21 18.82
CA LYS A 353 36.95 1.68 17.47
C LYS A 353 38.15 0.71 17.47
N CYS A 354 38.21 -0.16 16.47
CA CYS A 354 39.33 -1.09 16.32
C CYS A 354 40.67 -0.34 16.24
N SER A 355 40.72 0.80 15.54
CA SER A 355 41.91 1.66 15.42
C SER A 355 42.38 2.27 16.74
N ASP A 356 41.50 2.40 17.73
CA ASP A 356 41.83 2.98 19.03
C ASP A 356 42.67 1.99 19.86
N CYS A 357 42.54 0.69 19.59
CA CYS A 357 43.30 -0.38 20.23
C CYS A 357 44.41 -0.92 19.30
N HIS A 358 44.07 -1.23 18.06
CA HIS A 358 44.98 -1.77 17.04
C HIS A 358 45.73 -0.66 16.30
N ILE A 359 46.66 -0.03 17.02
CA ILE A 359 47.49 1.07 16.53
C ILE A 359 48.22 0.66 15.23
N ASN A 360 48.24 1.54 14.24
CA ASN A 360 48.83 1.33 12.91
C ASN A 360 48.25 0.12 12.15
N ASN A 361 46.99 -0.25 12.44
CA ASN A 361 46.33 -1.43 11.88
C ASN A 361 47.06 -2.76 12.18
N ASN A 362 47.81 -2.83 13.27
CA ASN A 362 48.48 -4.06 13.68
C ASN A 362 47.59 -4.88 14.63
N TYR A 363 46.82 -5.80 14.05
CA TYR A 363 45.91 -6.69 14.78
C TYR A 363 46.60 -7.90 15.42
N ALA A 364 47.85 -8.20 15.05
CA ALA A 364 48.56 -9.39 15.51
C ALA A 364 49.32 -9.17 16.84
N SER A 365 49.78 -7.94 17.11
CA SER A 365 50.67 -7.65 18.24
C SER A 365 50.25 -6.43 19.06
N THR A 366 48.95 -6.16 19.17
CA THR A 366 48.46 -5.13 20.08
C THR A 366 48.73 -5.54 21.53
N SER A 367 49.41 -4.66 22.27
CA SER A 367 49.71 -4.88 23.69
C SER A 367 48.43 -4.90 24.52
N THR A 368 48.34 -5.83 25.48
CA THR A 368 47.26 -5.91 26.46
C THR A 368 47.62 -5.23 27.79
N ASP A 369 48.82 -4.66 27.89
CA ASP A 369 49.33 -4.06 29.12
C ASP A 369 48.69 -2.69 29.34
N CYS A 370 48.01 -2.51 30.49
CA CYS A 370 47.27 -1.28 30.81
C CYS A 370 48.14 -0.03 30.67
N TYR A 371 49.37 -0.06 31.20
CA TYR A 371 50.30 1.08 31.15
C TYR A 371 50.68 1.49 29.72
N SER A 372 50.76 0.54 28.79
CA SER A 372 51.14 0.83 27.40
C SER A 372 50.15 1.75 26.69
N CYS A 373 48.87 1.73 27.09
CA CYS A 373 47.84 2.62 26.58
C CYS A 373 47.53 3.78 27.55
N HIS A 374 47.52 3.52 28.85
CA HIS A 374 47.15 4.48 29.90
C HIS A 374 48.36 5.15 30.57
N GLN A 375 49.50 5.24 29.89
CA GLN A 375 50.69 5.90 30.41
C GLN A 375 50.40 7.34 30.84
N LYS A 376 49.64 8.08 30.03
CA LYS A 376 49.27 9.47 30.32
C LYS A 376 48.38 9.56 31.57
N ASP A 377 47.44 8.65 31.73
CA ASP A 377 46.55 8.62 32.90
C ASP A 377 47.35 8.29 34.17
N PHE A 378 48.25 7.30 34.09
CA PHE A 378 49.18 6.97 35.15
C PHE A 378 50.06 8.18 35.56
N GLN A 379 50.60 8.91 34.58
CA GLN A 379 51.46 10.08 34.82
C GLN A 379 50.73 11.30 35.36
N SER A 380 49.46 11.48 34.97
CA SER A 380 48.65 12.64 35.35
C SER A 380 47.91 12.48 36.68
N THR A 381 47.84 11.25 37.22
CA THR A 381 47.17 11.01 38.51
C THR A 381 47.95 11.65 39.65
N THR A 382 47.28 12.50 40.44
CA THR A 382 47.92 13.28 41.53
C THR A 382 47.58 12.78 42.93
N ASN A 383 46.57 11.92 43.10
CA ASN A 383 46.08 11.49 44.41
C ASN A 383 45.61 10.02 44.41
N PRO A 384 46.44 9.07 44.86
CA PRO A 384 47.88 9.22 45.12
C PRO A 384 48.65 9.47 43.81
N ASN A 385 49.76 10.23 43.86
CA ASN A 385 50.57 10.44 42.67
C ASN A 385 51.35 9.16 42.33
N HIS A 386 50.96 8.50 41.23
CA HIS A 386 51.51 7.20 40.86
C HIS A 386 52.99 7.28 40.47
N SER A 387 53.37 8.36 39.79
CA SER A 387 54.72 8.53 39.26
C SER A 387 55.72 8.94 40.34
N THR A 388 55.41 9.93 41.17
CA THR A 388 56.34 10.39 42.21
C THR A 388 56.47 9.41 43.36
N SER A 389 55.42 8.66 43.67
CA SER A 389 55.43 7.65 44.73
C SER A 389 55.95 6.28 44.26
N GLY A 390 56.35 6.14 42.99
CA GLY A 390 56.97 4.91 42.46
C GLY A 390 56.02 3.70 42.44
N PHE A 391 54.72 3.93 42.23
CA PHE A 391 53.76 2.83 42.17
C PHE A 391 53.98 1.94 40.94
N SER A 392 53.61 0.67 41.06
CA SER A 392 53.75 -0.34 40.00
C SER A 392 52.93 0.01 38.76
N THR A 393 53.48 -0.26 37.58
CA THR A 393 52.76 -0.18 36.29
C THR A 393 51.85 -1.39 36.04
N VAL A 394 51.90 -2.41 36.91
CA VAL A 394 50.97 -3.54 36.91
C VAL A 394 49.70 -3.11 37.64
N CYS A 395 48.81 -2.44 36.91
CA CYS A 395 47.66 -1.76 37.49
C CYS A 395 46.71 -2.70 38.27
N THR A 396 46.60 -3.96 37.87
CA THR A 396 45.73 -4.97 38.51
C THR A 396 46.14 -5.32 39.93
N GLN A 397 47.33 -4.92 40.39
CA GLN A 397 47.74 -5.04 41.79
C GLN A 397 46.95 -4.12 42.72
N CYS A 398 46.53 -2.96 42.21
CA CYS A 398 45.87 -1.91 43.00
C CYS A 398 44.48 -1.55 42.45
N HIS A 399 44.15 -1.92 41.22
CA HIS A 399 42.88 -1.58 40.59
C HIS A 399 42.13 -2.84 40.12
N THR A 400 40.84 -2.87 40.42
CA THR A 400 39.92 -3.87 39.84
C THR A 400 39.56 -3.46 38.42
N THR A 401 39.42 -4.43 37.50
CA THR A 401 38.99 -4.19 36.11
C THR A 401 37.53 -4.58 35.87
N ASN A 402 36.92 -5.31 36.81
CA ASN A 402 35.52 -5.76 36.78
C ASN A 402 34.95 -5.71 38.20
N PRO A 403 33.80 -5.04 38.47
CA PRO A 403 32.89 -4.37 37.54
C PRO A 403 33.29 -2.94 37.16
N GLY A 404 34.54 -2.54 37.36
CA GLY A 404 35.08 -1.28 36.83
C GLY A 404 36.34 -0.84 37.54
N TRP A 405 36.98 0.21 37.02
CA TRP A 405 38.23 0.74 37.55
C TRP A 405 38.04 1.34 38.93
N LYS A 406 38.38 0.57 39.97
CA LYS A 406 38.34 1.02 41.37
C LYS A 406 39.60 0.60 42.10
N PRO A 407 40.19 1.49 42.91
CA PRO A 407 41.26 1.11 43.83
C PRO A 407 40.81 -0.05 44.74
N THR A 408 41.72 -0.96 45.04
CA THR A 408 41.54 -1.95 46.10
C THR A 408 41.44 -1.26 47.46
N THR A 409 40.75 -1.88 48.41
CA THR A 409 40.63 -1.33 49.77
C THR A 409 41.99 -1.31 50.46
N PHE A 410 42.47 -0.12 50.84
CA PHE A 410 43.68 0.04 51.65
C PHE A 410 43.37 -0.21 53.14
N ASN A 411 44.20 -1.02 53.80
CA ASN A 411 44.03 -1.38 55.21
C ASN A 411 44.48 -0.22 56.12
N HIS A 412 43.54 0.36 56.89
CA HIS A 412 43.78 1.43 57.87
C HIS A 412 43.59 0.94 59.32
N SER A 413 43.81 -0.35 59.59
CA SER A 413 43.62 -0.92 60.95
C SER A 413 44.48 -0.24 62.03
N SER A 414 45.66 0.28 61.67
CA SER A 414 46.54 1.02 62.60
C SER A 414 46.06 2.43 62.94
N PHE A 415 45.15 3.00 62.13
CA PHE A 415 44.53 4.31 62.38
C PHE A 415 43.11 4.32 61.79
N ALA A 416 42.11 4.08 62.63
CA ALA A 416 40.73 3.98 62.18
C ALA A 416 40.23 5.33 61.62
N LEU A 417 39.77 5.32 60.37
CA LEU A 417 39.19 6.49 59.70
C LEU A 417 37.76 6.73 60.20
N THR A 418 37.62 7.40 61.34
CA THR A 418 36.32 7.73 61.93
C THR A 418 36.02 9.22 61.87
N LEU A 419 34.74 9.57 61.68
CA LEU A 419 34.23 10.95 61.74
C LEU A 419 34.98 11.88 60.78
N GLY A 420 35.58 12.96 61.28
CA GLY A 420 36.34 13.91 60.46
C GLY A 420 37.57 13.33 59.78
N HIS A 421 38.04 12.13 60.14
CA HIS A 421 39.17 11.46 59.49
C HIS A 421 38.74 10.53 58.34
N SER A 422 37.44 10.33 58.09
CA SER A 422 36.97 9.56 56.93
C SER A 422 36.73 10.41 55.68
N THR A 423 36.88 11.73 55.78
CA THR A 423 36.64 12.70 54.71
C THR A 423 37.87 13.20 53.96
N PRO A 424 39.08 13.33 54.57
CA PRO A 424 40.25 13.86 53.87
C PRO A 424 40.69 12.93 52.74
N THR A 425 41.38 13.51 51.75
CA THR A 425 42.03 12.74 50.69
C THR A 425 43.28 12.02 51.20
N CYS A 426 43.73 11.00 50.47
CA CYS A 426 44.96 10.28 50.79
C CYS A 426 46.16 11.23 50.97
N ASN A 427 46.30 12.23 50.10
CA ASN A 427 47.37 13.21 50.19
C ASN A 427 47.29 14.12 51.43
N ASP A 428 46.10 14.40 51.97
CA ASP A 428 45.94 15.24 53.17
C ASP A 428 46.56 14.58 54.40
N CYS A 429 46.48 13.25 54.47
CA CYS A 429 47.07 12.45 55.55
C CYS A 429 48.52 12.06 55.23
N HIS A 430 48.74 11.42 54.07
CA HIS A 430 50.01 10.77 53.76
C HIS A 430 51.09 11.73 53.25
N LYS A 431 50.72 12.91 52.72
CA LYS A 431 51.66 13.93 52.19
C LYS A 431 52.74 13.36 51.25
N GLY A 432 52.37 12.35 50.45
CA GLY A 432 53.27 11.67 49.52
C GLY A 432 54.07 10.48 50.08
N ASN A 433 54.05 10.23 51.40
CA ASN A 433 54.67 9.07 52.03
C ASN A 433 53.60 8.13 52.61
N TYR A 434 53.35 7.03 51.91
CA TYR A 434 52.32 6.04 52.24
C TYR A 434 52.81 4.91 53.17
N THR A 435 54.08 4.93 53.57
CA THR A 435 54.70 3.86 54.37
C THR A 435 54.94 4.24 55.83
N SER A 436 55.03 5.53 56.15
CA SER A 436 55.41 5.98 57.51
C SER A 436 54.68 7.23 57.97
N THR A 437 53.39 7.37 57.62
CA THR A 437 52.56 8.48 58.11
C THR A 437 52.33 8.32 59.61
N SER A 438 52.65 9.36 60.39
CA SER A 438 52.42 9.34 61.84
C SER A 438 50.91 9.38 62.15
N SER A 439 50.49 8.58 63.12
CA SER A 439 49.14 8.59 63.70
C SER A 439 49.01 9.55 64.89
N ASP A 440 50.10 10.24 65.27
CA ASP A 440 50.10 11.12 66.44
C ASP A 440 49.31 12.39 66.17
N CYS A 441 48.28 12.65 66.97
CA CYS A 441 47.36 13.77 66.77
C CYS A 441 48.09 15.12 66.61
N ILE A 442 49.12 15.36 67.42
CA ILE A 442 49.86 16.63 67.41
C ILE A 442 50.56 16.90 66.08
N THR A 443 50.96 15.87 65.33
CA THR A 443 51.66 16.05 64.04
C THR A 443 50.78 16.70 62.97
N CYS A 444 49.46 16.58 63.11
CA CYS A 444 48.48 17.24 62.23
C CYS A 444 47.79 18.42 62.93
N HIS A 445 47.48 18.29 64.21
CA HIS A 445 46.70 19.27 64.98
C HIS A 445 47.57 20.20 65.83
N GLN A 446 48.86 20.37 65.52
CA GLN A 446 49.75 21.30 66.22
C GLN A 446 49.19 22.74 66.21
N THR A 447 48.63 23.17 65.08
CA THR A 447 48.02 24.50 64.96
C THR A 447 46.81 24.64 65.88
N ASP A 448 45.96 23.62 65.96
CA ASP A 448 44.76 23.62 66.80
C ASP A 448 45.15 23.61 68.29
N TYR A 449 46.14 22.80 68.65
CA TYR A 449 46.73 22.76 69.98
C TYR A 449 47.25 24.15 70.40
N ASN A 450 48.02 24.81 69.53
CA ASN A 450 48.59 26.13 69.78
C ASN A 450 47.54 27.24 69.85
N LYS A 451 46.44 27.14 69.10
CA LYS A 451 45.38 28.15 69.03
C LYS A 451 44.33 28.02 70.13
N THR A 452 44.34 26.94 70.91
CA THR A 452 43.32 26.75 71.94
C THR A 452 43.53 27.76 73.07
N VAL A 453 42.50 28.55 73.36
CA VAL A 453 42.54 29.60 74.40
C VAL A 453 41.83 29.22 75.70
N ASN A 454 41.00 28.17 75.68
CA ASN A 454 40.18 27.79 76.83
C ASN A 454 40.00 26.27 76.94
N PRO A 455 40.67 25.61 77.90
CA PRO A 455 41.85 26.11 78.62
C PRO A 455 43.05 26.26 77.68
N ASN A 456 43.91 27.25 77.89
CA ASN A 456 45.08 27.45 77.02
C ASN A 456 46.12 26.34 77.23
N HIS A 457 46.25 25.43 76.25
CA HIS A 457 47.14 24.28 76.35
C HIS A 457 48.63 24.66 76.46
N GLN A 458 49.06 25.75 75.81
CA GLN A 458 50.46 26.18 75.85
C GLN A 458 50.82 26.81 77.19
N THR A 459 50.00 27.74 77.68
CA THR A 459 50.24 28.45 78.95
C THR A 459 50.21 27.50 80.14
N LEU A 460 49.32 26.50 80.10
CA LEU A 460 49.17 25.54 81.19
C LEU A 460 50.09 24.31 81.06
N GLY A 461 50.90 24.24 80.00
CA GLY A 461 51.86 23.15 79.79
C GLY A 461 51.19 21.78 79.65
N PHE A 462 50.02 21.71 79.00
CA PHE A 462 49.34 20.44 78.81
C PHE A 462 50.13 19.49 77.89
N SER A 463 49.86 18.19 78.01
CA SER A 463 50.52 17.16 77.22
C SER A 463 50.09 17.23 75.75
N SER A 464 51.03 17.01 74.83
CA SER A 464 50.74 16.82 73.41
C SER A 464 50.11 15.45 73.10
N VAL A 465 50.04 14.54 74.09
CA VAL A 465 49.30 13.28 74.00
C VAL A 465 47.81 13.56 74.22
N CYS A 466 47.15 13.95 73.15
CA CYS A 466 45.76 14.40 73.14
C CYS A 466 44.77 13.44 73.85
N THR A 467 44.98 12.13 73.72
CA THR A 467 44.10 11.10 74.30
C THR A 467 44.12 11.03 75.82
N GLN A 468 45.07 11.71 76.48
CA GLN A 468 45.07 11.86 77.94
C GLN A 468 43.94 12.79 78.43
N CYS A 469 43.58 13.78 77.62
CA CYS A 469 42.61 14.80 77.98
C CYS A 469 41.40 14.83 77.04
N HIS A 470 41.42 14.13 75.92
CA HIS A 470 40.34 14.11 74.95
C HIS A 470 39.94 12.69 74.55
N THR A 471 38.63 12.49 74.38
CA THR A 471 38.10 11.27 73.75
C THR A 471 38.07 11.44 72.24
N THR A 472 38.27 10.35 71.49
CA THR A 472 38.24 10.35 70.02
C THR A 472 37.00 9.65 69.45
N ASN A 473 36.24 8.94 70.27
CA ASN A 473 35.03 8.20 69.91
C ASN A 473 33.94 8.42 70.99
N PRO A 474 32.71 8.86 70.65
CA PRO A 474 32.15 9.13 69.31
C PRO A 474 32.51 10.52 68.75
N GLY A 475 33.58 11.15 69.25
CA GLY A 475 34.10 12.41 68.72
C GLY A 475 35.01 13.11 69.72
N TRP A 476 35.62 14.21 69.29
CA TRP A 476 36.52 15.01 70.11
C TRP A 476 35.77 15.70 71.27
N LYS A 477 36.01 15.24 72.51
CA LYS A 477 35.44 15.86 73.73
C LYS A 477 36.50 15.98 74.82
N PRO A 478 36.58 17.09 75.56
CA PRO A 478 37.44 17.21 76.75
C PRO A 478 37.10 16.17 77.82
N ALA A 479 38.10 15.84 78.65
CA ALA A 479 37.94 15.00 79.82
C ALA A 479 36.95 15.62 80.80
N SER A 480 36.10 14.80 81.40
CA SER A 480 35.16 15.27 82.42
C SER A 480 35.91 15.52 83.73
N TYR A 481 35.90 16.76 84.21
CA TYR A 481 36.51 17.15 85.49
C TYR A 481 35.62 16.80 86.69
N LEU A 482 35.17 15.54 86.78
CA LEU A 482 34.26 15.06 87.84
C LEU A 482 34.82 15.29 89.25
N GLN A 483 36.14 15.41 89.37
CA GLN A 483 36.84 15.70 90.62
C GLN A 483 36.38 17.01 91.26
N HIS A 484 35.87 17.97 90.47
CA HIS A 484 35.38 19.27 90.95
C HIS A 484 34.24 19.12 91.96
N ASP A 485 33.39 18.09 91.84
CA ASP A 485 32.32 17.80 92.81
C ASP A 485 32.81 17.11 94.08
N SER A 486 33.94 16.41 94.00
CA SER A 486 34.50 15.63 95.11
C SER A 486 35.57 16.37 95.91
N GLN A 487 36.25 17.35 95.30
CA GLN A 487 37.44 18.02 95.86
C GLN A 487 37.33 19.55 95.85
N SER A 488 36.38 20.11 95.11
CA SER A 488 36.17 21.56 94.94
C SER A 488 34.67 21.89 95.05
N PHE A 489 34.23 22.98 94.41
CA PHE A 489 32.83 23.41 94.41
C PHE A 489 31.95 22.53 93.49
N PRO A 490 30.81 21.96 93.89
CA PRO A 490 30.04 21.10 92.98
C PRO A 490 29.50 21.82 91.72
N ILE A 491 29.87 21.34 90.53
CA ILE A 491 29.43 21.87 89.22
C ILE A 491 28.73 20.82 88.34
N TYR A 492 28.91 19.53 88.64
CA TYR A 492 28.21 18.41 88.00
C TYR A 492 27.04 17.89 88.87
N SER A 493 26.83 18.46 90.06
CA SER A 493 25.74 18.14 91.00
C SER A 493 25.27 19.39 91.76
N GLY A 494 24.20 19.25 92.54
CA GLY A 494 23.60 20.37 93.28
C GLY A 494 22.93 21.40 92.37
N LYS A 495 22.72 22.62 92.90
CA LYS A 495 22.02 23.71 92.20
C LYS A 495 22.79 24.29 91.00
N HIS A 496 24.10 24.08 90.92
CA HIS A 496 24.95 24.58 89.84
C HIS A 496 25.14 23.58 88.70
N ARG A 497 24.55 22.38 88.80
CA ARG A 497 24.58 21.38 87.72
C ARG A 497 23.96 21.94 86.44
N ASN A 498 24.72 21.85 85.35
CA ASN A 498 24.33 22.32 84.02
C ASN A 498 24.03 23.84 83.94
N GLN A 499 24.54 24.63 84.89
CA GLN A 499 24.36 26.10 84.89
C GLN A 499 25.56 26.87 84.31
N TRP A 500 26.55 26.15 83.77
CA TRP A 500 27.79 26.70 83.22
C TRP A 500 28.05 26.11 81.82
N ASN A 501 28.67 26.90 80.94
CA ASN A 501 29.07 26.48 79.59
C ASN A 501 30.59 26.50 79.41
N SER A 502 31.30 27.32 80.19
CA SER A 502 32.74 27.49 80.14
C SER A 502 33.32 27.56 81.55
N CYS A 503 34.56 27.08 81.71
CA CYS A 503 35.33 27.23 82.94
C CYS A 503 35.43 28.72 83.36
N THR A 504 35.46 29.63 82.38
CA THR A 504 35.56 31.08 82.61
C THR A 504 34.30 31.72 83.20
N ASP A 505 33.17 31.01 83.18
CA ASP A 505 31.92 31.51 83.77
C ASP A 505 32.06 31.66 85.28
N CYS A 506 32.87 30.79 85.90
CA CYS A 506 33.20 30.85 87.32
C CYS A 506 34.62 31.35 87.56
N HIS A 507 35.57 31.02 86.67
CA HIS A 507 36.97 31.41 86.81
C HIS A 507 37.28 32.62 85.94
N SER A 508 37.22 33.80 86.53
CA SER A 508 37.35 35.09 85.84
C SER A 508 38.72 35.33 85.18
N ASN A 509 39.73 34.50 85.48
CA ASN A 509 41.06 34.58 84.90
C ASN A 509 41.39 33.32 84.08
N PRO A 510 41.32 33.37 82.73
CA PRO A 510 41.66 32.25 81.86
C PRO A 510 43.10 31.75 81.97
N SER A 511 44.00 32.58 82.53
CA SER A 511 45.42 32.24 82.76
C SER A 511 45.68 31.63 84.14
N SER A 512 44.71 31.69 85.07
CA SER A 512 44.81 31.09 86.40
C SER A 512 43.42 30.76 86.95
N TYR A 513 43.07 29.48 86.87
CA TYR A 513 41.81 28.94 87.39
C TYR A 513 41.74 28.89 88.94
N ALA A 514 42.75 29.41 89.65
CA ALA A 514 42.68 29.61 91.10
C ALA A 514 41.79 30.81 91.47
N GLN A 515 41.58 31.76 90.55
CA GLN A 515 40.70 32.91 90.75
C GLN A 515 39.28 32.54 90.32
N PHE A 516 38.30 32.86 91.16
CA PHE A 516 36.89 32.55 90.91
C PHE A 516 35.95 33.63 91.42
N THR A 517 34.72 33.63 90.91
CA THR A 517 33.66 34.51 91.37
C THR A 517 32.37 33.75 91.67
N CYS A 518 31.74 34.04 92.81
CA CYS A 518 30.44 33.50 93.20
C CYS A 518 29.30 34.50 92.99
N ILE A 519 29.63 35.78 92.81
CA ILE A 519 28.67 36.91 92.84
C ILE A 519 28.38 37.50 91.46
N SER A 520 29.01 36.99 90.40
CA SER A 520 28.95 37.60 89.06
C SER A 520 27.85 37.03 88.15
N CYS A 521 27.15 35.97 88.55
CA CYS A 521 26.25 35.24 87.63
C CYS A 521 24.76 35.25 88.03
N HIS A 522 24.37 35.42 89.31
CA HIS A 522 22.96 35.54 89.73
C HIS A 522 22.77 35.99 91.19
N GLU A 523 21.57 36.54 91.51
CA GLU A 523 20.84 36.84 92.78
C GLU A 523 21.56 37.27 94.07
N HIS A 524 22.87 37.08 94.20
CA HIS A 524 23.66 37.41 95.37
C HIS A 524 24.05 38.88 95.35
N ASN A 525 23.11 39.82 95.23
CA ASN A 525 23.48 41.24 95.32
C ASN A 525 23.85 41.63 96.75
N LYS A 526 24.73 42.62 96.89
CA LYS A 526 25.30 43.01 98.17
C LYS A 526 24.26 43.35 99.22
N THR A 527 23.27 44.18 98.87
CA THR A 527 22.26 44.65 99.82
C THR A 527 21.44 43.50 100.40
N ASP A 528 21.01 42.57 99.56
CA ASP A 528 20.21 41.43 100.01
C ASP A 528 21.04 40.43 100.81
N MET A 529 22.30 40.19 100.40
CA MET A 529 23.20 39.30 101.14
C MET A 529 23.59 39.89 102.50
N ASP A 530 23.86 41.20 102.58
CA ASP A 530 24.17 41.88 103.84
C ASP A 530 22.97 41.79 104.81
N ASN A 531 21.75 41.89 104.28
CA ASN A 531 20.53 41.74 105.07
C ASN A 531 20.29 40.30 105.54
N LYS A 532 20.46 39.31 104.66
CA LYS A 532 20.27 37.88 105.00
C LYS A 532 21.32 37.36 105.98
N HIS A 533 22.52 37.93 105.98
CA HIS A 533 23.63 37.53 106.85
C HIS A 533 23.85 38.46 108.05
N ARG A 534 22.88 39.35 108.34
CA ARG A 534 22.97 40.29 109.46
C ARG A 534 23.18 39.54 110.78
N GLY A 535 24.27 39.87 111.48
CA GLY A 535 24.64 39.23 112.75
C GLY A 535 25.46 37.94 112.61
N ARG A 536 25.79 37.49 111.38
CA ARG A 536 26.67 36.34 111.17
C ARG A 536 28.14 36.76 111.25
N THR A 537 28.85 36.29 112.28
CA THR A 537 30.30 36.52 112.40
C THR A 537 31.06 35.87 111.25
N GLY A 538 32.00 36.61 110.64
CA GLY A 538 32.81 36.12 109.51
C GLY A 538 32.17 36.31 108.13
N TYR A 539 31.00 36.94 108.04
CA TYR A 539 30.42 37.32 106.75
C TYR A 539 31.16 38.50 106.12
N SER A 540 31.56 38.35 104.85
CA SER A 540 32.03 39.41 103.97
C SER A 540 31.49 39.16 102.56
N TYR A 541 31.16 40.23 101.84
CA TYR A 541 30.62 40.17 100.49
C TYR A 541 31.76 40.07 99.46
N ASP A 542 32.40 38.91 99.42
CA ASP A 542 33.43 38.55 98.45
C ASP A 542 33.42 37.03 98.18
N SER A 543 33.83 36.63 96.98
CA SER A 543 33.72 35.24 96.52
C SER A 543 34.48 34.23 97.40
N PRO A 544 35.72 34.48 97.87
CA PRO A 544 36.38 33.62 98.85
C PRO A 544 35.57 33.42 100.14
N SER A 545 35.04 34.50 100.72
CA SER A 545 34.22 34.42 101.94
C SER A 545 32.91 33.67 101.71
N CYS A 546 32.25 33.89 100.55
CA CYS A 546 31.06 33.14 100.15
C CYS A 546 31.36 31.64 100.01
N PHE A 547 32.45 31.27 99.33
CA PHE A 547 32.85 29.88 99.16
C PHE A 547 33.24 29.21 100.48
N HIS A 548 33.92 29.92 101.38
CA HIS A 548 34.26 29.41 102.71
C HIS A 548 33.01 29.04 103.52
N CYS A 549 31.99 29.90 103.49
CA CYS A 549 30.72 29.63 104.20
C CYS A 549 29.81 28.64 103.47
N HIS A 550 29.89 28.58 102.14
CA HIS A 550 29.02 27.77 101.27
C HIS A 550 29.82 26.89 100.31
N PRO A 551 30.66 25.96 100.80
CA PRO A 551 31.57 25.18 99.96
C PRO A 551 30.85 24.23 99.00
N ARG A 552 29.55 23.95 99.25
CA ARG A 552 28.70 23.11 98.40
C ARG A 552 27.64 23.87 97.61
N GLY A 553 27.64 25.21 97.70
CA GLY A 553 26.65 26.06 97.01
C GLY A 553 25.22 25.94 97.57
N THR A 554 25.07 25.51 98.83
CA THR A 554 23.81 25.41 99.56
C THR A 554 23.74 26.49 100.64
N SER A 555 22.55 27.04 100.90
CA SER A 555 22.29 28.13 101.85
C SER A 555 22.35 27.75 103.33
N ASP A 556 22.62 26.47 103.62
CA ASP A 556 22.34 25.80 104.88
C ASP A 556 23.57 25.76 105.80
#